data_AF-A0AAU5XI51-F1
#
_entry.id   AF-A0AAU5XI51-F1
#
_cell.length_a   1.000
_cell.length_b   1.000
_cell.length_c   1.000
_cell.angle_alpha   90.00
_cell.angle_beta   90.00
_cell.angle_gamma   90.00
#
_symmetry.space_group_name_H-M   'P 1'
#
loop_
_entity.id
_entity.type
_entity.pdbx_description
1 polymer ?
#
loop_
_entity_poly.entity_id
_entity_poly.type
_entity_poly.pdbx_seq_one_letter_code
_entity_poly.pdbx_strand_id
1 'polypeptide(L)'
;MTLTRRIVVIASLATLPALAACGSSEPAHKVATLRTPGTTATAGARASNGTPAVARPRERLDMTPEESDALWETYNRCLSDHGAGPKAGRAPAGRPAAVPGRPVDSKVQAKAEAACLPMKPLPAWQYDRANPESLDFIHKLVQCLRAKGVRYVEEEPAGPGDDQNSISFGGKNNDPGSISKGLNLTPTCEKEVVVGGGRK
;
A
#
# COMPACT_ATOMS: atom_id res chain seq x y z
N MET A 1 -24.24 16.16 64.09
CA MET A 1 -23.56 16.92 65.15
C MET A 1 -22.15 16.37 65.31
N THR A 2 -21.19 17.27 65.16
CA THR A 2 -19.72 17.13 65.21
C THR A 2 -19.17 16.72 66.57
N LEU A 3 -18.05 15.97 66.59
CA LEU A 3 -16.83 16.08 67.45
C LEU A 3 -16.05 14.73 67.39
N THR A 4 -14.72 14.57 67.35
CA THR A 4 -13.56 15.45 67.52
C THR A 4 -12.30 14.74 66.96
N ARG A 5 -11.36 15.56 66.47
CA ARG A 5 -9.96 15.28 66.09
C ARG A 5 -9.18 14.37 67.05
N ARG A 6 -8.23 13.59 66.50
CA ARG A 6 -6.82 13.59 66.96
C ARG A 6 -5.86 13.47 65.77
N ILE A 7 -5.01 14.50 65.65
CA ILE A 7 -3.85 14.59 64.77
C ILE A 7 -2.66 14.01 65.54
N VAL A 8 -1.87 13.15 64.91
CA VAL A 8 -0.48 12.89 65.33
C VAL A 8 0.39 12.97 64.08
N VAL A 9 1.18 14.05 64.01
CA VAL A 9 2.31 14.25 63.10
C VAL A 9 3.54 13.71 63.83
N ILE A 10 4.26 12.77 63.22
CA ILE A 10 5.62 12.43 63.63
C ILE A 10 6.52 12.66 62.42
N ALA A 11 7.27 13.74 62.50
CA ALA A 11 8.45 14.03 61.69
C ALA A 11 9.67 13.36 62.33
N SER A 12 10.60 12.87 61.51
CA SER A 12 12.03 12.54 61.76
C SER A 12 12.40 11.39 60.80
N LEU A 13 13.57 11.28 60.16
CA LEU A 13 14.84 11.99 60.19
C LEU A 13 15.58 11.54 58.91
N ALA A 14 16.34 12.41 58.27
CA ALA A 14 17.20 12.04 57.16
C ALA A 14 18.47 11.32 57.65
N THR A 15 18.80 10.18 57.04
CA THR A 15 20.13 9.56 57.12
C THR A 15 20.45 8.82 55.82
N LEU A 16 21.47 9.29 55.10
CA LEU A 16 22.09 8.62 53.96
C LEU A 16 23.06 7.53 54.45
N PRO A 17 23.07 6.36 53.78
CA PRO A 17 24.32 5.65 53.55
C PRO A 17 24.55 5.48 52.04
N ALA A 18 25.67 6.04 51.57
CA ALA A 18 26.28 5.62 50.31
C ALA A 18 27.11 4.36 50.59
N LEU A 19 26.85 3.26 49.86
CA LEU A 19 27.77 2.13 49.69
C LEU A 19 27.43 1.35 48.41
N ALA A 20 28.32 1.50 47.44
CA ALA A 20 28.87 0.51 46.51
C ALA A 20 27.99 -0.62 45.93
N ALA A 21 27.92 -0.61 44.60
CA ALA A 21 28.19 -1.73 43.70
C ALA A 21 27.43 -3.06 43.89
N CYS A 22 26.40 -3.26 43.06
CA CYS A 22 26.22 -4.54 42.36
C CYS A 22 25.58 -4.29 41.00
N GLY A 23 26.35 -4.57 39.95
CA GLY A 23 25.83 -4.65 38.61
C GLY A 23 24.88 -5.85 38.49
N SER A 24 23.72 -5.63 37.90
CA SER A 24 23.06 -6.64 37.10
C SER A 24 22.91 -6.04 35.71
N SER A 25 23.74 -6.53 34.81
CA SER A 25 23.60 -6.31 33.37
C SER A 25 22.24 -6.84 32.96
N GLU A 26 21.36 -5.93 32.57
CA GLU A 26 20.18 -6.24 31.78
C GLU A 26 20.63 -7.04 30.54
N PRO A 27 19.99 -8.15 30.18
CA PRO A 27 20.39 -8.91 29.01
C PRO A 27 20.11 -8.04 27.78
N ALA A 28 21.19 -7.57 27.15
CA ALA A 28 21.13 -6.88 25.88
C ALA A 28 20.28 -7.70 24.90
N HIS A 29 19.14 -7.13 24.49
CA HIS A 29 18.34 -7.69 23.42
C HIS A 29 19.23 -7.88 22.19
N LYS A 30 19.50 -9.15 21.84
CA LYS A 30 20.17 -9.51 20.59
C LYS A 30 19.22 -9.24 19.43
N VAL A 31 19.22 -8.01 18.92
CA VAL A 31 18.74 -7.75 17.57
C VAL A 31 19.67 -8.45 16.59
N ALA A 32 19.11 -9.34 15.76
CA ALA A 32 19.85 -10.08 14.76
C ALA A 32 20.39 -9.12 13.70
N THR A 33 21.69 -8.81 13.78
CA THR A 33 22.42 -8.20 12.68
C THR A 33 22.74 -9.30 11.67
N LEU A 34 22.11 -9.23 10.50
CA LEU A 34 22.49 -10.08 9.37
C LEU A 34 23.88 -9.66 8.90
N ARG A 35 24.89 -10.42 9.31
CA ARG A 35 26.24 -10.38 8.73
C ARG A 35 26.15 -10.93 7.31
N THR A 36 26.69 -10.20 6.35
CA THR A 36 26.99 -10.71 5.01
C THR A 36 28.47 -11.12 4.97
N PRO A 37 28.83 -12.41 4.90
CA PRO A 37 30.19 -12.82 4.56
C PRO A 37 30.26 -13.24 3.10
N GLY A 38 31.24 -12.68 2.39
CA GLY A 38 31.64 -13.14 1.07
C GLY A 38 32.30 -14.53 1.10
N THR A 39 31.88 -15.35 0.12
CA THR A 39 32.62 -16.36 -0.66
C THR A 39 33.49 -17.42 0.06
N THR A 40 33.04 -18.68 0.12
CA THR A 40 33.52 -19.83 -0.71
C THR A 40 32.78 -21.15 -0.38
N ALA A 41 32.73 -22.04 -1.37
CA ALA A 41 31.89 -23.24 -1.59
C ALA A 41 32.02 -24.37 -0.52
N THR A 42 31.16 -25.41 -0.38
CA THR A 42 30.51 -26.27 -1.41
C THR A 42 29.45 -27.21 -0.78
N ALA A 43 28.37 -27.46 -1.55
CA ALA A 43 27.47 -28.64 -1.64
C ALA A 43 26.63 -29.17 -0.45
N GLY A 44 25.31 -29.15 -0.65
CA GLY A 44 24.33 -29.98 0.08
C GLY A 44 22.86 -29.82 -0.39
N ALA A 45 22.54 -30.36 -1.57
CA ALA A 45 21.22 -30.77 -2.06
C ALA A 45 20.08 -29.73 -2.35
N ARG A 46 19.94 -29.43 -3.65
CA ARG A 46 18.71 -29.17 -4.45
C ARG A 46 17.48 -28.54 -3.75
N ALA A 47 17.32 -27.24 -3.98
CA ALA A 47 16.08 -26.69 -4.49
C ALA A 47 16.40 -26.02 -5.84
N SER A 48 15.53 -26.24 -6.83
CA SER A 48 15.63 -25.79 -8.22
C SER A 48 16.13 -24.36 -8.38
N ASN A 49 17.10 -24.18 -9.28
CA ASN A 49 17.49 -22.91 -9.87
C ASN A 49 16.28 -22.22 -10.53
N GLY A 50 15.54 -21.43 -9.76
CA GLY A 50 14.89 -20.25 -10.26
C GLY A 50 15.73 -19.07 -9.79
N THR A 51 16.24 -18.27 -10.71
CA THR A 51 16.65 -16.89 -10.41
C THR A 51 15.60 -16.30 -9.47
N PRO A 52 15.95 -15.68 -8.32
CA PRO A 52 14.96 -14.97 -7.52
C PRO A 52 14.26 -14.00 -8.47
N ALA A 53 12.99 -14.24 -8.77
CA ALA A 53 12.20 -13.27 -9.50
C ALA A 53 12.28 -12.01 -8.65
N VAL A 54 12.95 -10.98 -9.17
CA VAL A 54 13.04 -9.69 -8.49
C VAL A 54 11.59 -9.30 -8.21
N ALA A 55 11.20 -9.30 -6.94
CA ALA A 55 9.82 -9.07 -6.57
C ALA A 55 9.44 -7.66 -7.03
N ARG A 56 8.46 -7.55 -7.92
CA ARG A 56 7.91 -6.27 -8.37
C ARG A 56 7.45 -5.49 -7.13
N PRO A 57 7.86 -4.23 -6.95
CA PRO A 57 7.41 -3.46 -5.79
C PRO A 57 5.90 -3.21 -5.92
N ARG A 58 5.22 -3.03 -4.78
CA ARG A 58 3.75 -2.97 -4.73
C ARG A 58 3.27 -1.60 -4.30
N GLU A 59 2.20 -1.11 -4.94
CA GLU A 59 1.46 0.06 -4.46
C GLU A 59 0.83 -0.19 -3.08
N ARG A 60 0.58 0.87 -2.33
CA ARG A 60 -0.19 0.82 -1.09
C ARG A 60 -1.23 1.93 -1.10
N LEU A 61 -2.40 1.69 -0.48
CA LEU A 61 -3.47 2.69 -0.42
C LEU A 61 -3.14 3.90 0.46
N ASP A 62 -2.13 3.78 1.32
CA ASP A 62 -1.65 4.84 2.20
C ASP A 62 -0.48 5.65 1.60
N MET A 63 -0.03 5.31 0.38
CA MET A 63 1.04 6.06 -0.29
C MET A 63 0.63 7.49 -0.59
N THR A 64 1.57 8.42 -0.42
CA THR A 64 1.40 9.78 -0.95
C THR A 64 1.48 9.76 -2.48
N PRO A 65 0.99 10.82 -3.17
CA PRO A 65 1.17 10.97 -4.61
C PRO A 65 2.62 10.84 -5.04
N GLU A 66 3.53 11.48 -4.30
CA GLU A 66 4.96 11.52 -4.61
C GLU A 66 5.62 10.15 -4.42
N GLU A 67 5.22 9.39 -3.40
CA GLU A 67 5.67 8.01 -3.21
C GLU A 67 5.20 7.09 -4.35
N SER A 68 3.95 7.27 -4.79
CA SER A 68 3.41 6.55 -5.95
C SER A 68 4.18 6.91 -7.22
N ASP A 69 4.45 8.19 -7.47
CA ASP A 69 5.19 8.63 -8.66
C ASP A 69 6.62 8.06 -8.68
N ALA A 70 7.30 8.07 -7.53
CA ALA A 70 8.63 7.47 -7.37
C ALA A 70 8.61 5.95 -7.62
N LEU A 71 7.55 5.26 -7.16
CA LEU A 71 7.36 3.82 -7.39
C LEU A 71 7.24 3.49 -8.89
N TRP A 72 6.56 4.35 -9.65
CA TRP A 72 6.31 4.17 -11.08
C TRP A 72 7.45 4.68 -11.98
N GLU A 73 8.37 5.50 -11.46
CA GLU A 73 9.43 6.16 -12.24
C GLU A 73 10.24 5.17 -13.09
N THR A 74 10.64 4.03 -12.51
CA THR A 74 11.47 3.04 -13.20
C THR A 74 10.73 2.41 -14.38
N TYR A 75 9.44 2.10 -14.21
CA TYR A 75 8.61 1.57 -15.29
C TYR A 75 8.37 2.62 -16.38
N ASN A 76 8.07 3.85 -16.00
CA ASN A 76 7.82 4.94 -16.94
C ASN A 76 9.06 5.29 -17.78
N ARG A 77 10.24 5.28 -17.15
CA ARG A 77 11.52 5.42 -17.86
C ARG A 77 11.72 4.29 -18.87
N CYS A 78 11.50 3.05 -18.47
CA CYS A 78 11.57 1.90 -19.39
C CYS A 78 10.63 2.07 -20.59
N LEU A 79 9.37 2.47 -20.37
CA LEU A 79 8.43 2.74 -21.47
C LEU A 79 8.98 3.81 -22.42
N SER A 80 9.50 4.91 -21.87
CA SER A 80 10.11 6.00 -22.64
C SER A 80 11.30 5.53 -23.48
N ASP A 81 12.18 4.71 -22.91
CA ASP A 81 13.36 4.14 -23.61
C ASP A 81 12.94 3.21 -24.76
N HIS A 82 11.75 2.60 -24.67
CA HIS A 82 11.14 1.80 -25.73
C HIS A 82 10.25 2.59 -26.70
N GLY A 83 10.25 3.93 -26.61
CA GLY A 83 9.47 4.80 -27.49
C GLY A 83 7.96 4.84 -27.17
N ALA A 84 7.57 4.35 -25.99
CA ALA A 84 6.22 4.36 -25.47
C ALA A 84 6.03 5.44 -24.41
N GLY A 85 4.77 5.78 -24.12
CA GLY A 85 4.41 6.68 -23.03
C GLY A 85 3.68 5.95 -21.90
N PRO A 86 3.58 6.54 -20.70
CA PRO A 86 2.63 6.06 -19.71
C PRO A 86 1.22 6.07 -20.32
N LYS A 87 0.46 5.00 -20.12
CA LYS A 87 -0.91 4.90 -20.62
C LYS A 87 -1.78 6.02 -20.04
N ALA A 88 -2.53 6.70 -20.90
CA ALA A 88 -3.67 7.50 -20.47
C ALA A 88 -4.65 6.59 -19.72
N GLY A 89 -5.15 7.01 -18.57
CA GLY A 89 -6.20 6.26 -17.85
C GLY A 89 -5.73 5.35 -16.71
N ARG A 90 -4.43 5.07 -16.56
CA ARG A 90 -3.94 4.29 -15.41
C ARG A 90 -3.50 5.22 -14.29
N ALA A 91 -4.46 5.59 -13.46
CA ALA A 91 -4.11 6.14 -12.16
C ALA A 91 -3.58 5.03 -11.25
N PRO A 92 -2.69 5.34 -10.29
CA PRO A 92 -2.52 4.49 -9.12
C PRO A 92 -3.89 4.25 -8.46
N ALA A 93 -4.04 3.10 -7.80
CA ALA A 93 -5.29 2.64 -7.17
C ALA A 93 -6.21 3.79 -6.70
N GLY A 94 -7.39 3.90 -7.30
CA GLY A 94 -8.45 4.82 -6.88
C GLY A 94 -8.28 6.30 -7.23
N ARG A 95 -7.25 6.71 -7.97
CA ARG A 95 -6.99 8.13 -8.30
C ARG A 95 -7.39 8.49 -9.74
N PRO A 96 -7.41 9.78 -10.14
CA PRO A 96 -7.58 10.17 -11.53
C PRO A 96 -6.29 9.87 -12.32
N ALA A 97 -6.43 9.45 -13.57
CA ALA A 97 -5.27 9.33 -14.44
C ALA A 97 -4.74 10.73 -14.77
N ALA A 98 -3.55 11.05 -14.29
CA ALA A 98 -3.01 12.41 -14.37
C ALA A 98 -2.42 12.77 -15.76
N VAL A 99 -2.29 11.82 -16.68
CA VAL A 99 -1.55 12.05 -17.92
C VAL A 99 -2.38 11.64 -19.14
N PRO A 100 -2.74 12.58 -20.04
CA PRO A 100 -3.14 12.23 -21.39
C PRO A 100 -1.92 11.58 -22.06
N GLY A 101 -1.99 10.27 -22.28
CA GLY A 101 -0.97 9.53 -23.01
C GLY A 101 -0.76 10.14 -24.40
N ARG A 102 0.49 10.28 -24.82
CA ARG A 102 0.85 10.68 -26.18
C ARG A 102 0.22 9.66 -27.16
N PRO A 103 -0.32 10.05 -28.33
CA PRO A 103 -0.73 9.07 -29.32
C PRO A 103 0.51 8.28 -29.78
N VAL A 104 0.64 7.05 -29.30
CA VAL A 104 1.69 6.11 -29.69
C VAL A 104 1.07 5.00 -30.53
N ASP A 105 1.84 4.48 -31.49
CA ASP A 105 1.45 3.28 -32.21
C ASP A 105 1.15 2.13 -31.22
N SER A 106 -0.02 1.50 -31.36
CA SER A 106 -0.48 0.47 -30.42
C SER A 106 0.46 -0.75 -30.33
N LYS A 107 1.19 -1.08 -31.40
CA LYS A 107 2.17 -2.18 -31.40
C LYS A 107 3.44 -1.78 -30.67
N VAL A 108 3.90 -0.54 -30.85
CA VAL A 108 5.04 0.02 -30.07
C VAL A 108 4.70 0.00 -28.59
N GLN A 109 3.51 0.45 -28.21
CA GLN A 109 3.05 0.43 -26.82
C GLN A 109 3.04 -1.00 -26.25
N ALA A 110 2.41 -1.96 -26.93
CA ALA A 110 2.31 -3.34 -26.45
C ALA A 110 3.71 -4.00 -26.30
N LYS A 111 4.62 -3.74 -27.23
CA LYS A 111 5.99 -4.26 -27.17
C LYS A 111 6.78 -3.67 -26.00
N ALA A 112 6.66 -2.36 -25.77
CA ALA A 112 7.28 -1.69 -24.63
C ALA A 112 6.72 -2.22 -23.30
N GLU A 113 5.40 -2.37 -23.19
CA GLU A 113 4.78 -2.92 -21.98
C GLU A 113 5.23 -4.33 -21.67
N ALA A 114 5.36 -5.19 -22.68
CA ALA A 114 5.89 -6.54 -22.51
C ALA A 114 7.35 -6.54 -22.03
N ALA A 115 8.19 -5.66 -22.59
CA ALA A 115 9.59 -5.53 -22.19
C ALA A 115 9.75 -4.96 -20.75
N CYS A 116 8.88 -4.01 -20.39
CA CYS A 116 8.94 -3.31 -19.10
C CYS A 116 8.12 -3.97 -17.99
N LEU A 117 7.39 -5.06 -18.27
CA LEU A 117 6.54 -5.76 -17.30
C LEU A 117 7.25 -6.11 -15.97
N PRO A 118 8.52 -6.57 -15.95
CA PRO A 118 9.23 -6.84 -14.70
C PRO A 118 9.44 -5.59 -13.82
N MET A 119 9.40 -4.39 -14.39
CA MET A 119 9.57 -3.12 -13.67
C MET A 119 8.24 -2.49 -13.24
N LYS A 120 7.11 -2.94 -13.80
CA LYS A 120 5.79 -2.43 -13.49
C LYS A 120 5.46 -2.70 -12.01
N PRO A 121 5.07 -1.73 -11.19
CA PRO A 121 4.60 -2.03 -9.84
C PRO A 121 3.39 -2.98 -9.86
N LEU A 122 3.25 -3.80 -8.82
CA LEU A 122 2.01 -4.52 -8.55
C LEU A 122 0.96 -3.55 -7.99
N PRO A 123 -0.33 -3.74 -8.29
CA PRO A 123 -1.39 -2.90 -7.73
C PRO A 123 -1.45 -3.04 -6.20
N ALA A 124 -2.15 -2.13 -5.52
CA ALA A 124 -2.39 -2.29 -4.09
C ALA A 124 -3.11 -3.62 -3.80
N TRP A 125 -2.77 -4.27 -2.68
CA TRP A 125 -3.24 -5.62 -2.36
C TRP A 125 -4.76 -5.76 -2.40
N GLN A 126 -5.48 -4.70 -2.00
CA GLN A 126 -6.94 -4.64 -2.01
C GLN A 126 -7.54 -4.69 -3.43
N TYR A 127 -6.81 -4.21 -4.42
CA TYR A 127 -7.23 -4.20 -5.83
C TYR A 127 -6.66 -5.38 -6.64
N ASP A 128 -5.65 -6.09 -6.12
CA ASP A 128 -4.95 -7.16 -6.84
C ASP A 128 -5.88 -8.33 -7.17
N ARG A 129 -5.93 -8.75 -8.43
CA ARG A 129 -6.72 -9.92 -8.87
C ARG A 129 -6.30 -11.21 -8.15
N ALA A 130 -5.03 -11.31 -7.73
CA ALA A 130 -4.53 -12.47 -6.97
C ALA A 130 -4.98 -12.47 -5.51
N ASN A 131 -5.55 -11.37 -4.99
CA ASN A 131 -6.13 -11.33 -3.66
C ASN A 131 -7.57 -11.87 -3.71
N PRO A 132 -7.89 -12.99 -3.03
CA PRO A 132 -9.25 -13.55 -3.01
C PRO A 132 -10.28 -12.60 -2.37
N GLU A 133 -9.85 -11.63 -1.56
CA GLU A 133 -10.73 -10.63 -0.94
C GLU A 133 -10.92 -9.38 -1.81
N SER A 134 -10.24 -9.27 -2.96
CA SER A 134 -10.26 -8.05 -3.76
C SER A 134 -11.67 -7.69 -4.26
N LEU A 135 -12.46 -8.68 -4.71
CA LEU A 135 -13.83 -8.41 -5.16
C LEU A 135 -14.74 -7.94 -4.02
N ASP A 136 -14.57 -8.47 -2.81
CA ASP A 136 -15.32 -8.02 -1.64
C ASP A 136 -14.92 -6.59 -1.24
N PHE A 137 -13.63 -6.25 -1.34
CA PHE A 137 -13.16 -4.87 -1.17
C PHE A 137 -13.79 -3.92 -2.20
N ILE A 138 -13.77 -4.29 -3.49
CA ILE A 138 -14.38 -3.50 -4.57
C ILE A 138 -15.87 -3.30 -4.32
N HIS A 139 -16.59 -4.35 -3.94
CA HIS A 139 -18.01 -4.29 -3.63
C HIS A 139 -18.30 -3.30 -2.48
N LYS A 140 -17.56 -3.40 -1.37
CA LYS A 140 -17.68 -2.49 -0.22
C LYS A 140 -17.35 -1.05 -0.59
N LEU A 141 -16.34 -0.85 -1.43
CA LEU A 141 -15.96 0.47 -1.95
C LEU A 141 -17.11 1.08 -2.77
N VAL A 142 -17.71 0.32 -3.69
CA VAL A 142 -18.86 0.75 -4.48
C VAL A 142 -20.06 1.09 -3.58
N GLN A 143 -20.34 0.26 -2.57
CA GLN A 143 -21.40 0.56 -1.60
C GLN A 143 -21.16 1.87 -0.85
N CYS A 144 -19.94 2.10 -0.37
CA CYS A 144 -19.57 3.35 0.29
C CYS A 144 -19.77 4.58 -0.62
N LEU A 145 -19.33 4.48 -1.88
CA LEU A 145 -19.46 5.56 -2.86
C LEU A 145 -20.93 5.86 -3.18
N ARG A 146 -21.76 4.82 -3.36
CA ARG A 146 -23.22 4.96 -3.56
C ARG A 146 -23.89 5.59 -2.33
N ALA A 147 -23.54 5.16 -1.13
CA ALA A 147 -24.07 5.73 0.11
C ALA A 147 -23.72 7.22 0.28
N LYS A 148 -22.56 7.65 -0.21
CA LYS A 148 -22.16 9.07 -0.25
C LYS A 148 -22.68 9.81 -1.49
N GLY A 149 -23.51 9.17 -2.30
CA GLY A 149 -24.28 9.77 -3.38
C GLY A 149 -23.53 9.88 -4.71
N VAL A 150 -22.61 8.96 -5.02
CA VAL A 150 -22.12 8.74 -6.38
C VAL A 150 -23.17 7.89 -7.11
N ARG A 151 -23.77 8.46 -8.17
CA ARG A 151 -24.93 7.83 -8.84
C ARG A 151 -24.53 6.71 -9.79
N TYR A 152 -23.54 6.97 -10.63
CA TYR A 152 -23.03 6.01 -11.60
C TYR A 152 -21.62 5.58 -11.20
N VAL A 153 -21.57 4.49 -10.44
CA VAL A 153 -20.35 3.78 -10.07
C VAL A 153 -20.62 2.29 -10.20
N GLU A 154 -19.76 1.59 -10.93
CA GLU A 154 -19.88 0.16 -11.19
C GLU A 154 -18.59 -0.57 -10.87
N GLU A 155 -18.72 -1.83 -10.46
CA GLU A 155 -17.59 -2.73 -10.27
C GLU A 155 -17.08 -3.20 -11.64
N GLU A 156 -15.76 -3.28 -11.79
CA GLU A 156 -15.11 -3.72 -13.02
C GLU A 156 -14.06 -4.78 -12.68
N PRO A 157 -14.43 -6.07 -12.75
CA PRO A 157 -13.49 -7.16 -12.54
C PRO A 157 -12.34 -7.11 -13.55
N ALA A 158 -11.16 -7.53 -13.11
CA ALA A 158 -9.97 -7.57 -13.94
C ALA A 158 -10.18 -8.35 -15.25
N GLY A 159 -9.95 -7.71 -16.40
CA GLY A 159 -9.99 -8.36 -17.70
C GLY A 159 -8.77 -9.26 -17.98
N PRO A 160 -8.76 -9.97 -19.12
CA PRO A 160 -7.58 -10.70 -19.58
C PRO A 160 -6.37 -9.75 -19.73
N GLY A 161 -5.29 -10.04 -19.00
CA GLY A 161 -4.07 -9.22 -19.02
C GLY A 161 -4.01 -8.13 -17.95
N ASP A 162 -5.12 -7.84 -17.26
CA ASP A 162 -5.13 -6.93 -16.13
C ASP A 162 -4.72 -7.63 -14.83
N ASP A 163 -4.05 -6.88 -13.96
CA ASP A 163 -3.58 -7.33 -12.64
C ASP A 163 -4.47 -6.83 -11.48
N GLN A 164 -5.47 -6.01 -11.75
CA GLN A 164 -6.33 -5.43 -10.73
C GLN A 164 -7.81 -5.44 -11.12
N ASN A 165 -8.67 -5.63 -10.13
CA ASN A 165 -10.07 -5.24 -10.22
C ASN A 165 -10.16 -3.71 -10.05
N SER A 166 -11.21 -3.09 -10.57
CA SER A 166 -11.39 -1.64 -10.53
C SER A 166 -12.85 -1.25 -10.32
N ILE A 167 -13.08 0.06 -10.25
CA ILE A 167 -14.40 0.68 -10.31
C ILE A 167 -14.40 1.66 -11.48
N SER A 168 -15.55 1.81 -12.13
CA SER A 168 -15.76 2.80 -13.19
C SER A 168 -16.81 3.83 -12.76
N PHE A 169 -16.70 5.04 -13.30
CA PHE A 169 -17.61 6.16 -13.00
C PHE A 169 -18.31 6.67 -14.25
N GLY A 170 -19.48 7.31 -14.07
CA GLY A 170 -20.16 8.08 -15.12
C GLY A 170 -21.15 7.28 -15.97
N GLY A 171 -21.09 5.95 -15.91
CA GLY A 171 -22.00 5.07 -16.64
C GLY A 171 -21.98 5.30 -18.16
N LYS A 172 -23.02 4.83 -18.86
CA LYS A 172 -23.10 4.87 -20.34
C LYS A 172 -22.98 6.26 -20.98
N ASN A 173 -23.25 7.32 -20.22
CA ASN A 173 -23.30 8.70 -20.70
C ASN A 173 -22.14 9.57 -20.21
N ASN A 174 -21.14 9.00 -19.51
CA ASN A 174 -20.04 9.75 -18.89
C ASN A 174 -20.53 10.92 -18.01
N ASP A 175 -21.46 10.64 -17.08
CA ASP A 175 -22.01 11.65 -16.17
C ASP A 175 -20.89 12.35 -15.37
N PRO A 176 -20.63 13.65 -15.61
CA PRO A 176 -19.48 14.34 -15.05
C PRO A 176 -19.60 14.53 -13.53
N GLY A 177 -20.83 14.56 -13.01
CA GLY A 177 -21.11 14.63 -11.58
C GLY A 177 -20.63 13.39 -10.85
N SER A 178 -20.96 12.20 -11.36
CA SER A 178 -20.53 10.92 -10.79
C SER A 178 -19.02 10.70 -10.95
N ILE A 179 -18.43 11.12 -12.08
CA ILE A 179 -16.97 11.06 -12.29
C ILE A 179 -16.25 11.93 -11.24
N SER A 180 -16.57 13.23 -11.20
CA SER A 180 -15.90 14.16 -10.28
C SER A 180 -16.10 13.77 -8.82
N LYS A 181 -17.35 13.44 -8.44
CA LYS A 181 -17.68 13.07 -7.06
C LYS A 181 -17.07 11.73 -6.67
N GLY A 182 -17.07 10.75 -7.57
CA GLY A 182 -16.44 9.45 -7.39
C GLY A 182 -14.95 9.60 -7.08
N LEU A 183 -14.21 10.28 -7.96
CA LEU A 183 -12.78 10.53 -7.80
C LEU A 183 -12.45 11.24 -6.48
N ASN A 184 -13.27 12.20 -6.06
CA ASN A 184 -13.06 12.93 -4.81
C ASN A 184 -13.33 12.07 -3.56
N LEU A 185 -14.25 11.11 -3.64
CA LEU A 185 -14.68 10.29 -2.49
C LEU A 185 -13.96 8.94 -2.38
N THR A 186 -13.34 8.45 -3.45
CA THR A 186 -12.63 7.16 -3.44
C THR A 186 -11.62 7.06 -2.30
N PRO A 187 -10.68 8.02 -2.09
CA PRO A 187 -9.70 7.88 -1.01
C PRO A 187 -10.31 7.82 0.39
N THR A 188 -11.45 8.49 0.60
CA THR A 188 -12.20 8.42 1.86
C THR A 188 -12.83 7.05 2.04
N CYS A 189 -13.51 6.55 1.01
CA CYS A 189 -14.15 5.24 1.06
C CYS A 189 -13.14 4.09 1.18
N GLU A 190 -12.00 4.15 0.51
CA GLU A 190 -10.91 3.17 0.66
C GLU A 190 -10.47 3.07 2.12
N LYS A 191 -10.24 4.21 2.79
CA LYS A 191 -9.87 4.24 4.22
C LYS A 191 -10.97 3.66 5.10
N GLU A 192 -12.23 4.02 4.86
CA GLU A 192 -13.37 3.50 5.63
C GLU A 192 -13.52 1.98 5.49
N VAL A 193 -13.36 1.45 4.27
CA VAL A 193 -13.45 0.01 4.01
C VAL A 193 -12.30 -0.76 4.65
N VAL A 194 -11.07 -0.25 4.56
CA VAL A 194 -9.89 -0.89 5.17
C VAL A 194 -9.99 -0.91 6.70
N VAL A 195 -10.42 0.20 7.32
CA VAL A 195 -10.59 0.28 8.79
C VAL A 195 -11.80 -0.54 9.27
N GLY A 196 -12.89 -0.55 8.50
CA GLY A 196 -14.11 -1.28 8.81
C GLY A 196 -14.03 -2.80 8.60
N GLY A 197 -13.06 -3.27 7.79
CA GLY A 197 -12.85 -4.68 7.48
C GLY A 197 -12.16 -5.50 8.58
N GLY A 198 -11.58 -4.86 9.60
CA GLY A 198 -10.80 -5.52 10.66
C GLY A 198 -11.61 -6.11 11.83
N ARG A 199 -12.94 -6.25 11.70
CA ARG A 199 -13.79 -6.88 12.73
C ARG A 199 -14.77 -7.86 12.10
N LYS A 200 -14.34 -9.10 11.95
CA LYS A 200 -15.19 -10.28 12.06
C LYS A 200 -14.45 -11.35 12.85
#